data_AF-A0A4Z2F0I2-F1
#
_entry.id   AF-A0A4Z2F0I2-F1
#
_cell.length_a   1.000
_cell.length_b   1.000
_cell.length_c   1.000
_cell.angle_alpha   90.00
_cell.angle_beta   90.00
_cell.angle_gamma   90.00
#
_symmetry.space_group_name_H-M   'P 1'
#
loop_
_entity.id
_entity.type
_entity.pdbx_description
1 polymer ?
#
loop_
_entity_poly.entity_id
_entity_poly.type
_entity_poly.pdbx_seq_one_letter_code
_entity_poly.pdbx_strand_id
1 'polypeptide(L)'
;MDTTGVVSKSRNTIRTDLSLLLECLKFQMKCPDMQKQALLTMHSICEGREGNVDLLREMGGVSFVYNLSKSCMVRSDVKETALFTLGTLAEANGRSVVTTVGLWSQR
;
A
#
# COMPACT_ATOMS: atom_id res chain seq x y z
N MET A 1 16.89 14.78 25.74
CA MET A 1 15.49 14.54 26.16
C MET A 1 14.74 15.71 25.53
N ASP A 2 13.96 15.59 24.46
CA ASP A 2 12.84 14.66 24.21
C ASP A 2 12.65 14.43 22.69
N THR A 3 13.12 13.31 22.14
CA THR A 3 12.91 12.93 20.73
C THR A 3 11.71 11.99 20.53
N THR A 4 10.97 11.69 21.60
CA THR A 4 9.87 10.72 21.64
C THR A 4 8.51 11.30 21.25
N GLY A 5 8.32 12.62 21.29
CA GLY A 5 7.02 13.27 20.99
C GLY A 5 6.71 13.48 19.50
N VAL A 6 7.73 13.71 18.66
CA VAL A 6 7.55 13.98 17.22
C VAL A 6 7.27 12.70 16.43
N VAL A 7 7.90 11.58 16.82
CA VAL A 7 7.70 10.27 16.19
C VAL A 7 6.26 9.77 16.36
N SER A 8 5.65 9.96 17.53
CA SER A 8 4.26 9.51 17.80
C SER A 8 3.21 10.31 17.03
N LYS A 9 3.38 11.63 16.84
CA LYS A 9 2.47 12.43 16.01
C LYS A 9 2.55 12.00 14.55
N SER A 10 3.76 11.77 14.04
CA SER A 10 3.99 11.26 12.68
C SER A 10 3.33 9.88 12.47
N ARG A 11 3.47 8.95 13.42
CA ARG A 11 2.87 7.61 13.31
C ARG A 11 1.33 7.63 13.25
N ASN A 12 0.69 8.49 14.04
CA ASN A 12 -0.76 8.64 14.03
C ASN A 12 -1.27 9.27 12.72
N THR A 13 -0.58 10.27 12.17
CA THR A 13 -0.91 10.84 10.86
C THR A 13 -0.82 9.79 9.76
N ILE A 14 0.28 9.03 9.71
CA ILE A 14 0.46 7.94 8.73
C ILE A 14 -0.62 6.87 8.85
N ARG A 15 -0.99 6.49 10.08
CA ARG A 15 -2.10 5.55 10.32
C ARG A 15 -3.41 6.07 9.74
N THR A 16 -3.74 7.35 9.97
CA THR A 16 -4.95 7.98 9.44
C THR A 16 -4.93 8.02 7.92
N ASP A 17 -3.81 8.44 7.30
CA ASP A 17 -3.67 8.51 5.84
C ASP A 17 -3.87 7.13 5.20
N LEU A 18 -3.22 6.10 5.74
CA LEU A 18 -3.38 4.72 5.28
C LEU A 18 -4.82 4.21 5.46
N SER A 19 -5.49 4.57 6.56
CA SER A 19 -6.90 4.22 6.78
C SER A 19 -7.81 4.86 5.74
N LEU A 20 -7.63 6.16 5.46
CA LEU A 20 -8.39 6.88 4.44
C LEU A 20 -8.16 6.31 3.05
N LEU A 21 -6.94 5.90 2.71
CA LEU A 21 -6.63 5.24 1.45
C LEU A 21 -7.30 3.86 1.34
N LEU A 22 -7.34 3.08 2.43
CA LEU A 22 -8.06 1.81 2.46
C LEU A 22 -9.57 2.00 2.30
N GLU A 23 -10.15 3.02 2.93
CA GLU A 23 -11.55 3.38 2.72
C GLU A 23 -11.80 3.84 1.29
N CYS A 24 -10.89 4.65 0.72
CA CYS A 24 -10.94 5.06 -0.67
C CYS A 24 -11.02 3.82 -1.60
N LEU A 25 -10.18 2.81 -1.38
CA LEU A 25 -10.24 1.57 -2.16
C LEU A 25 -11.53 0.78 -1.98
N LYS A 26 -12.13 0.79 -0.79
CA LYS A 26 -13.41 0.10 -0.51
C LYS A 26 -14.59 0.76 -1.21
N PHE A 27 -14.64 2.10 -1.21
CA PHE A 27 -15.79 2.86 -1.71
C PHE A 27 -15.66 3.23 -3.20
N GLN A 28 -14.44 3.38 -3.74
CA GLN A 28 -14.18 3.81 -5.11
C GLN A 28 -14.17 2.66 -6.14
N MET A 29 -15.02 1.64 -5.94
CA MET A 29 -15.11 0.45 -6.82
C MET A 29 -15.42 0.77 -8.29
N LYS A 30 -15.97 1.96 -8.58
CA LYS A 30 -16.34 2.42 -9.93
C LYS A 30 -15.24 3.20 -10.67
N CYS A 31 -14.17 3.57 -9.97
CA CYS A 31 -13.12 4.45 -10.50
C CYS A 31 -11.74 3.76 -10.43
N PRO A 32 -11.34 3.01 -11.47
CA PRO A 32 -10.08 2.25 -11.45
C PRO A 32 -8.84 3.12 -11.33
N ASP A 33 -8.82 4.32 -11.93
CA ASP A 33 -7.66 5.22 -11.84
C ASP A 33 -7.43 5.74 -10.42
N MET A 34 -8.51 6.05 -9.70
CA MET A 34 -8.45 6.42 -8.28
C MET A 34 -7.94 5.26 -7.42
N GLN A 35 -8.36 4.03 -7.72
CA GLN A 35 -7.87 2.84 -7.00
C GLN A 35 -6.37 2.63 -7.22
N LYS A 36 -5.89 2.75 -8.47
CA LYS A 36 -4.46 2.69 -8.77
C LYS A 36 -3.68 3.77 -8.03
N GLN A 37 -4.14 5.01 -8.06
CA GLN A 37 -3.49 6.11 -7.39
C GLN A 37 -3.44 5.89 -5.86
N ALA A 38 -4.52 5.39 -5.26
CA ALA A 38 -4.55 5.07 -3.84
C ALA A 38 -3.53 3.97 -3.48
N LEU A 39 -3.44 2.90 -4.28
CA LEU A 39 -2.45 1.83 -4.10
C LEU A 39 -1.01 2.32 -4.23
N LEU A 40 -0.72 3.20 -5.20
CA LEU A 40 0.60 3.80 -5.38
C LEU A 40 0.95 4.76 -4.24
N THR A 41 -0.01 5.53 -3.76
CA THR A 41 0.16 6.41 -2.59
C THR A 41 0.48 5.59 -1.33
N MET A 42 -0.26 4.50 -1.10
CA MET A 42 -0.01 3.59 0.01
C MET A 42 1.40 2.98 -0.05
N HIS A 43 1.84 2.57 -1.25
CA HIS A 43 3.19 2.07 -1.47
C HIS A 43 4.25 3.12 -1.09
N SER A 44 4.14 4.34 -1.61
CA SER A 44 5.09 5.42 -1.33
C SER A 44 5.16 5.77 0.17
N ILE A 45 4.02 5.74 0.87
CA ILE A 45 3.99 5.91 2.33
C ILE A 45 4.76 4.79 3.04
N CYS A 46 4.61 3.54 2.59
CA CYS A 46 5.25 2.38 3.23
C CYS A 46 6.75 2.25 2.90
N GLU A 47 7.18 2.71 1.72
CA GLU A 47 8.60 2.72 1.31
C GLU A 47 9.45 3.62 2.22
N GLY A 48 8.88 4.73 2.72
CA GLY A 48 9.63 5.72 3.48
C GLY A 48 10.08 5.30 4.88
N ARG A 49 9.48 4.26 5.49
CA ARG A 49 9.84 3.76 6.85
C ARG A 49 9.42 2.30 7.05
N GLU A 50 10.34 1.46 7.53
CA GLU A 50 10.08 0.03 7.81
C GLU A 50 8.85 -0.20 8.71
N GLY A 51 8.64 0.64 9.72
CA GLY A 51 7.48 0.52 10.63
C GLY A 51 6.11 0.86 10.04
N ASN A 52 6.04 1.40 8.81
CA ASN A 52 4.77 1.71 8.15
C ASN A 52 4.11 0.47 7.56
N VAL A 53 4.91 -0.51 7.13
CA VAL A 53 4.41 -1.82 6.67
C VAL A 53 3.73 -2.56 7.82
N ASP A 54 4.31 -2.51 9.02
CA ASP A 54 3.70 -3.11 10.23
C ASP A 54 2.37 -2.45 10.59
N LEU A 55 2.27 -1.13 10.49
CA LEU A 55 1.01 -0.40 10.68
C LEU A 55 -0.05 -0.85 9.67
N LEU A 56 0.32 -0.95 8.39
CA LEU A 56 -0.59 -1.39 7.34
C LEU A 56 -1.06 -2.83 7.58
N ARG A 57 -0.18 -3.71 8.08
CA ARG A 57 -0.52 -5.08 8.49
C ARG A 57 -1.45 -5.11 9.68
N GLU A 58 -1.18 -4.33 10.73
CA GLU A 58 -2.02 -4.24 11.94
C GLU A 58 -3.46 -3.81 11.61
N MET A 59 -3.62 -2.90 10.65
CA MET A 59 -4.94 -2.46 10.16
C MET A 59 -5.61 -3.45 9.20
N GLY A 60 -4.97 -4.58 8.88
CA GLY A 60 -5.48 -5.55 7.90
C GLY A 60 -5.38 -5.08 6.45
N GLY A 61 -4.67 -3.98 6.18
CA GLY A 61 -4.54 -3.39 4.84
C GLY A 61 -3.84 -4.31 3.85
N VAL A 62 -2.82 -5.06 4.28
CA VAL A 62 -2.13 -6.04 3.42
C VAL A 62 -3.08 -7.16 2.97
N SER A 63 -3.90 -7.68 3.89
CA SER A 63 -4.92 -8.69 3.56
C SER A 63 -5.99 -8.12 2.62
N PHE A 64 -6.37 -6.86 2.83
CA PHE A 64 -7.30 -6.18 1.94
C PHE A 64 -6.76 -6.03 0.51
N VAL A 65 -5.51 -5.55 0.33
CA VAL A 65 -4.89 -5.42 -1.00
C VAL A 65 -4.72 -6.80 -1.67
N TYR A 66 -4.43 -7.85 -0.90
CA TYR A 66 -4.40 -9.22 -1.41
C TYR A 66 -5.77 -9.72 -1.89
N ASN A 67 -6.84 -9.45 -1.14
CA ASN A 67 -8.19 -9.81 -1.57
C ASN A 67 -8.63 -8.98 -2.79
N LEU A 68 -8.18 -7.72 -2.87
CA LEU A 68 -8.42 -6.85 -4.02
C LEU A 68 -7.81 -7.44 -5.30
N SER A 69 -6.58 -7.94 -5.24
CA SER A 69 -5.91 -8.55 -6.41
C SER A 69 -6.58 -9.85 -6.86
N LYS A 70 -7.19 -10.60 -5.92
CA LYS A 70 -7.96 -11.82 -6.22
C LYS A 70 -9.41 -11.59 -6.64
N SER A 71 -9.95 -10.40 -6.41
CA SER A 71 -11.38 -10.12 -6.66
C SER A 71 -11.73 -10.27 -8.13
N CYS A 72 -12.73 -11.08 -8.48
CA CYS A 72 -13.19 -11.22 -9.87
C CYS A 72 -13.87 -9.95 -10.41
N MET A 73 -14.32 -9.04 -9.53
CA MET A 73 -15.07 -7.82 -9.87
C MET A 73 -14.18 -6.61 -10.15
N VAL A 74 -12.89 -6.68 -9.81
CA VAL A 74 -11.92 -5.60 -10.00
C VAL A 74 -11.29 -5.70 -11.39
N ARG A 75 -11.02 -4.56 -12.02
CA ARG A 75 -10.36 -4.52 -13.33
C ARG A 75 -8.91 -5.00 -13.27
N SER A 76 -8.44 -5.61 -14.36
CA SER A 76 -7.11 -6.24 -14.41
C SER A 76 -5.95 -5.26 -14.11
N ASP A 77 -6.05 -4.03 -14.58
CA ASP A 77 -5.09 -2.95 -14.32
C ASP A 77 -4.94 -2.61 -12.82
N VAL A 78 -6.05 -2.58 -12.09
CA VAL A 78 -6.03 -2.39 -10.63
C VAL A 78 -5.45 -3.61 -9.92
N LYS A 79 -5.72 -4.84 -10.40
CA LYS A 79 -5.13 -6.06 -9.82
C LYS A 79 -3.62 -6.09 -9.94
N GLU A 80 -3.11 -5.72 -11.12
CA GLU A 80 -1.67 -5.61 -11.36
C GLU A 80 -1.04 -4.60 -10.41
N THR A 81 -1.68 -3.44 -10.23
CA THR A 81 -1.22 -2.43 -9.27
C THR A 81 -1.26 -2.93 -7.83
N ALA A 82 -2.29 -3.70 -7.45
CA ALA A 82 -2.39 -4.30 -6.11
C ALA A 82 -1.30 -5.35 -5.88
N LEU A 83 -1.01 -6.20 -6.86
CA LEU A 83 0.10 -7.15 -6.81
C LEU A 83 1.46 -6.45 -6.73
N PHE A 84 1.63 -5.36 -7.47
CA PHE A 84 2.81 -4.51 -7.40
C PHE A 84 3.00 -3.95 -5.98
N THR A 85 1.95 -3.34 -5.41
CA THR A 85 1.98 -2.81 -4.03
C THR A 85 2.31 -3.94 -3.04
N LEU A 86 1.75 -5.14 -3.18
CA LEU A 86 2.09 -6.26 -2.29
C LEU A 86 3.54 -6.75 -2.44
N GLY A 87 4.07 -6.78 -3.66
CA GLY A 87 5.45 -7.15 -3.92
C GLY A 87 6.42 -6.20 -3.22
N THR A 88 6.23 -4.90 -3.40
CA THR A 88 7.07 -3.88 -2.75
C THR A 88 6.96 -3.89 -1.22
N LEU A 89 5.76 -4.13 -0.68
CA LEU A 89 5.57 -4.30 0.76
C LEU A 89 6.29 -5.54 1.31
N ALA A 90 6.42 -6.61 0.52
CA ALA A 90 7.20 -7.79 0.90
C ALA A 90 8.71 -7.53 0.87
N GLU A 91 9.18 -6.71 -0.08
CA GLU A 91 10.59 -6.29 -0.17
C GLU A 91 11.04 -5.50 1.05
N ALA A 92 10.22 -4.53 1.47
CA ALA A 92 10.46 -3.72 2.66
C ALA A 92 10.54 -4.54 3.96
N ASN A 93 10.01 -5.77 4.00
CA ASN A 93 10.08 -6.69 5.13
C ASN A 93 11.28 -7.69 5.01
N GLY A 94 12.28 -7.39 4.18
CA GLY A 94 13.51 -8.18 4.07
C GLY A 94 13.39 -9.45 3.21
N ARG A 95 12.30 -9.62 2.45
CA ARG A 95 12.20 -10.65 1.40
C ARG A 95 12.35 -9.98 0.05
N SER A 96 13.59 -9.91 -0.42
CA SER A 96 13.96 -9.42 -1.76
C SER A 96 12.99 -9.96 -2.83
N VAL A 97 12.27 -9.06 -3.50
CA VAL A 97 11.56 -9.32 -4.76
C VAL A 97 12.22 -8.49 -5.86
N VAL A 98 13.56 -8.56 -5.90
CA VAL A 98 14.40 -8.03 -6.98
C VAL A 98 14.03 -8.76 -8.26
N THR A 99 12.96 -8.31 -8.93
CA THR A 99 12.66 -8.60 -10.35
C THR A 99 11.41 -7.87 -10.89
N THR A 100 10.46 -7.40 -10.06
CA THR A 100 9.16 -6.97 -10.60
C THR A 100 9.14 -5.54 -11.17
N VAL A 101 9.99 -4.62 -10.68
CA VAL A 101 9.93 -3.21 -11.09
C VAL A 101 10.62 -2.91 -12.43
N GLY A 102 11.61 -3.73 -12.82
CA GLY A 102 12.34 -3.57 -14.10
C GLY A 102 11.49 -3.85 -15.34
N LEU A 103 10.36 -4.56 -15.19
CA LEU A 103 9.45 -4.93 -16.28
C LEU A 103 8.38 -3.87 -16.59
N TRP A 104 8.15 -2.90 -15.69
CA TRP A 104 7.07 -1.91 -15.85
C TRP A 104 7.52 -0.56 -16.43
N SER A 105 8.82 -0.25 -16.40
CA SER A 105 9.36 0.99 -16.99
C SER A 105 9.46 0.96 -18.53
N GLN A 106 8.78 0.03 -19.19
CA GLN A 106 8.89 -0.22 -20.64
C GLN A 106 7.54 -0.43 -21.34
N ARG A 107 6.41 -0.05 -20.72
CA ARG A 107 5.07 -0.19 -21.29
C ARG A 107 4.31 1.12 -21.33
#